data_AF-A0A924LAJ6-F1
#
_entry.id   AF-A0A924LAJ6-F1
#
_cell.length_a   1.000
_cell.length_b   1.000
_cell.length_c   1.000
_cell.angle_alpha   90.00
_cell.angle_beta   90.00
_cell.angle_gamma   90.00
#
_symmetry.space_group_name_H-M   'P 1'
#
loop_
_entity.id
_entity.type
_entity.pdbx_description
1 polymer ?
#
loop_
_entity_poly.entity_id
_entity_poly.type
_entity_poly.pdbx_seq_one_letter_code
_entity_poly.pdbx_strand_id
1 'polypeptide(L)'
;SANDTMAGGIIARLRAQGLNGKVPVTGQDASIEGLQNILAGDQCMTVYKNTNLEAETAAKLAIALINGSKAEADALVTGTVPDSETGQDVPSVLATPESITADTVAKVVADGFADKAELCADKFAELCAKYGVK
;
A
#
# COMPACT_ATOMS: atom_id res chain seq x y z
N SER A 1 10.41 2.38 -7.86
CA SER A 1 10.32 3.72 -7.25
C SER A 1 10.09 3.56 -5.75
N ALA A 2 10.06 4.63 -4.94
CA ALA A 2 9.72 4.46 -3.51
C ALA A 2 8.21 4.49 -3.23
N ASN A 3 7.38 5.08 -4.10
CA ASN A 3 5.91 5.08 -3.99
C ASN A 3 5.21 5.28 -5.35
N ASP A 4 3.89 5.09 -5.38
CA ASP A 4 3.11 5.14 -6.63
C ASP A 4 3.13 6.52 -7.31
N THR A 5 3.16 7.62 -6.54
CA THR A 5 3.25 8.98 -7.13
C THR A 5 4.56 9.18 -7.90
N MET A 6 5.69 8.70 -7.37
CA MET A 6 6.96 8.73 -8.10
C MET A 6 6.98 7.75 -9.27
N ALA A 7 6.29 6.61 -9.13
CA ALA A 7 6.13 5.65 -10.23
C ALA A 7 5.43 6.30 -11.43
N GLY A 8 4.35 7.07 -11.22
CA GLY A 8 3.65 7.80 -12.28
C GLY A 8 4.57 8.73 -13.09
N GLY A 9 5.43 9.49 -12.42
CA GLY A 9 6.43 10.34 -13.09
C GLY A 9 7.47 9.56 -13.90
N ILE A 10 7.93 8.42 -13.38
CA ILE A 10 8.86 7.52 -14.09
C ILE A 10 8.19 6.92 -15.33
N ILE A 11 6.96 6.42 -15.19
CA ILE A 11 6.16 5.85 -16.28
C ILE A 11 5.94 6.88 -17.38
N ALA A 12 5.60 8.12 -17.04
CA ALA A 12 5.44 9.20 -18.01
C ALA A 12 6.73 9.41 -18.85
N ARG A 13 7.90 9.43 -18.19
CA ARG A 13 9.19 9.55 -18.89
C ARG A 13 9.51 8.33 -19.75
N LEU A 14 9.28 7.11 -19.24
CA LEU A 14 9.50 5.87 -19.98
C LEU A 14 8.61 5.81 -21.22
N ARG A 15 7.35 6.25 -21.12
CA ARG A 15 6.41 6.32 -22.24
C ARG A 15 6.89 7.28 -23.32
N ALA A 16 7.37 8.47 -22.94
CA ALA A 16 7.94 9.45 -23.86
C ALA A 16 9.20 8.93 -24.59
N GLN A 17 9.87 7.91 -24.05
CA GLN A 17 11.06 7.28 -24.66
C GLN A 17 10.74 5.94 -25.35
N GLY A 18 9.47 5.51 -25.40
CA GLY A 18 9.11 4.20 -25.95
C GLY A 18 9.64 2.99 -25.15
N LEU A 19 9.93 3.21 -23.87
CA LEU A 19 10.46 2.24 -22.91
C LEU A 19 9.43 1.76 -21.88
N ASN A 20 8.23 2.34 -21.87
CA ASN A 20 7.14 1.92 -21.00
C ASN A 20 6.80 0.43 -21.23
N GLY A 21 6.55 -0.31 -20.15
CA GLY A 21 6.36 -1.76 -20.16
C GLY A 21 7.62 -2.60 -20.47
N LYS A 22 8.76 -1.97 -20.77
CA LYS A 22 10.06 -2.65 -20.99
C LYS A 22 10.98 -2.53 -19.78
N VAL A 23 10.90 -1.40 -19.07
CA VAL A 23 11.63 -1.16 -17.83
C VAL A 23 10.69 -1.42 -16.66
N PRO A 24 11.02 -2.33 -15.73
CA PRO A 24 10.20 -2.57 -14.55
C PRO A 24 10.05 -1.31 -13.70
N VAL A 25 8.80 -0.97 -13.37
CA VAL A 25 8.47 0.09 -12.42
C VAL A 25 7.71 -0.53 -11.25
N THR A 26 8.15 -0.22 -10.04
CA THR A 26 7.51 -0.60 -8.78
C THR A 26 7.05 0.64 -8.05
N GLY A 27 6.11 0.49 -7.10
CA GLY A 27 5.68 1.55 -6.20
C GLY A 27 5.20 1.02 -4.85
N GLN A 28 4.55 1.88 -4.08
CA GLN A 28 4.00 1.62 -2.76
C GLN A 28 2.79 2.54 -2.57
N ASP A 29 1.94 2.19 -1.61
CA ASP A 29 0.74 2.91 -1.13
C ASP A 29 -0.57 2.46 -1.78
N ALA A 30 -0.53 1.66 -2.85
CA ALA A 30 -1.72 1.20 -3.57
C ALA A 30 -2.66 2.34 -3.97
N SER A 31 -2.10 3.44 -4.48
CA SER A 31 -2.90 4.58 -4.94
C SER A 31 -3.77 4.17 -6.13
N ILE A 32 -4.88 4.88 -6.37
CA ILE A 32 -5.75 4.61 -7.53
C ILE A 32 -4.95 4.63 -8.84
N GLU A 33 -4.08 5.63 -9.03
CA GLU A 33 -3.21 5.71 -10.21
C GLU A 33 -2.23 4.53 -10.28
N GLY A 34 -1.63 4.13 -9.15
CA GLY A 34 -0.72 2.99 -9.08
C GLY A 34 -1.40 1.68 -9.47
N LEU A 35 -2.60 1.43 -8.93
CA LEU A 35 -3.41 0.26 -9.25
C LEU A 35 -3.85 0.26 -10.72
N GLN A 36 -4.26 1.41 -11.25
CA GLN A 36 -4.58 1.57 -12.68
C GLN A 36 -3.36 1.30 -13.58
N ASN A 37 -2.18 1.80 -13.21
CA ASN A 37 -0.94 1.52 -13.94
C ASN A 37 -0.58 0.03 -13.89
N ILE A 38 -0.84 -0.66 -12.77
CA ILE A 38 -0.65 -2.11 -12.65
C ILE A 38 -1.59 -2.86 -13.58
N LEU A 39 -2.89 -2.51 -13.59
CA LEU A 39 -3.88 -3.12 -14.48
C LEU A 39 -3.51 -2.92 -15.96
N ALA A 40 -2.97 -1.75 -16.32
CA ALA A 40 -2.50 -1.44 -17.68
C ALA A 40 -1.17 -2.09 -18.06
N GLY A 41 -0.43 -2.65 -17.10
CA GLY A 41 0.91 -3.22 -17.31
C GLY A 41 2.04 -2.19 -17.37
N ASP A 42 1.77 -0.94 -16.98
CA ASP A 42 2.77 0.14 -16.93
C ASP A 42 3.60 0.09 -15.64
N GLN A 43 3.04 -0.51 -14.59
CA GLN A 43 3.67 -0.75 -13.29
C GLN A 43 3.59 -2.23 -12.93
N CYS A 44 4.67 -2.81 -12.41
CA CYS A 44 4.75 -4.25 -12.12
C CYS A 44 4.00 -4.64 -10.84
N MET A 45 4.05 -3.78 -9.83
CA MET A 45 3.46 -4.00 -8.50
C MET A 45 3.38 -2.70 -7.71
N THR A 46 2.60 -2.71 -6.63
CA THR A 46 2.61 -1.72 -5.54
C THR A 46 2.63 -2.46 -4.20
N VAL A 47 3.30 -1.89 -3.20
CA VAL A 47 3.21 -2.40 -1.82
C VAL A 47 1.99 -1.78 -1.14
N TYR A 48 0.98 -2.60 -0.86
CA TYR A 48 -0.19 -2.23 -0.09
C TYR A 48 0.11 -2.28 1.42
N LYS A 49 -0.20 -1.18 2.08
CA LYS A 49 -0.13 -1.01 3.54
C LYS A 49 -1.53 -0.71 4.03
N ASN A 50 -2.16 -1.65 4.72
CA ASN A 50 -3.54 -1.51 5.16
C ASN A 50 -3.63 -0.48 6.29
N THR A 51 -3.97 0.76 5.93
CA THR A 51 -4.09 1.87 6.90
C THR A 51 -5.21 1.68 7.92
N ASN A 52 -6.25 0.88 7.63
CA ASN A 52 -7.29 0.56 8.60
C ASN A 52 -6.71 -0.26 9.76
N LEU A 53 -5.87 -1.25 9.44
CA LEU A 53 -5.16 -2.05 10.44
C LEU A 53 -4.20 -1.19 11.28
N GLU A 54 -3.45 -0.30 10.62
CA GLU A 54 -2.52 0.62 11.30
C GLU A 54 -3.27 1.57 12.26
N ALA A 55 -4.38 2.16 11.80
CA ALA A 55 -5.20 3.07 12.60
C ALA A 55 -5.86 2.37 13.79
N GLU A 56 -6.41 1.17 13.60
CA GLU A 56 -7.02 0.40 14.68
C GLU A 56 -5.98 0.02 15.74
N THR A 57 -4.80 -0.43 15.31
CA THR A 57 -3.71 -0.81 16.21
C THR A 57 -3.17 0.39 16.97
N ALA A 58 -2.97 1.53 16.29
CA ALA A 58 -2.55 2.77 16.92
C ALA A 58 -3.56 3.25 17.97
N ALA A 59 -4.86 3.16 17.68
CA ALA A 59 -5.91 3.51 18.63
C ALA A 59 -5.90 2.60 19.87
N LYS A 60 -5.75 1.28 19.69
CA LYS A 60 -5.64 0.32 20.80
C LYS A 60 -4.44 0.63 21.70
N LEU A 61 -3.28 0.89 21.10
CA LEU A 61 -2.06 1.30 21.83
C LEU A 61 -2.30 2.58 22.63
N ALA A 62 -2.85 3.62 21.99
CA ALA A 62 -3.11 4.89 22.64
C ALA A 62 -4.06 4.74 23.85
N ILE A 63 -5.14 3.96 23.69
CA ILE A 63 -6.10 3.67 24.76
C ILE A 63 -5.42 2.93 25.92
N ALA A 64 -4.65 1.89 25.63
CA ALA A 64 -3.93 1.12 26.64
C ALA A 64 -2.96 2.01 27.44
N LEU A 65 -2.19 2.86 26.75
CA LEU A 65 -1.24 3.79 27.38
C LEU A 65 -1.94 4.87 28.23
N ILE A 66 -3.02 5.48 27.74
CA ILE A 66 -3.79 6.49 28.49
C ILE A 66 -4.42 5.90 29.76
N ASN A 67 -4.85 4.64 29.70
CA ASN A 67 -5.38 3.92 30.86
C ASN A 67 -4.28 3.39 31.79
N GLY A 68 -3.00 3.64 31.50
CA GLY A 68 -1.86 3.16 32.28
C GLY A 68 -1.62 1.64 32.18
N SER A 69 -2.27 0.96 31.24
CA SER A 69 -2.15 -0.49 31.05
C SER A 69 -0.97 -0.82 30.14
N LYS A 70 0.24 -0.80 30.72
CA LYS A 70 1.45 -1.20 30.00
C LYS A 70 1.37 -2.64 29.47
N ALA A 71 0.78 -3.55 30.24
CA ALA A 71 0.66 -4.95 29.84
C ALA A 71 -0.18 -5.12 28.55
N GLU A 72 -1.26 -4.35 28.40
CA GLU A 72 -2.07 -4.36 27.17
C GLU A 72 -1.31 -3.78 25.98
N ALA A 73 -0.54 -2.71 26.18
CA ALA A 73 0.29 -2.13 25.13
C ALA A 73 1.39 -3.10 24.69
N ASP A 74 2.11 -3.69 25.65
CA ASP A 74 3.19 -4.66 25.40
C ASP A 74 2.68 -5.93 24.71
N ALA A 75 1.43 -6.36 24.98
CA ALA A 75 0.82 -7.52 24.33
C ALA A 75 0.57 -7.34 22.83
N LEU A 76 0.53 -6.09 22.33
CA LEU A 76 0.36 -5.80 20.91
C LEU A 76 1.71 -5.77 20.15
N VAL A 77 2.83 -5.62 20.86
CA VAL A 77 4.18 -5.46 20.28
C VAL A 77 4.56 -6.69 19.45
N THR A 78 5.02 -6.44 18.23
CA THR A 78 5.50 -7.51 17.32
C THR A 78 6.98 -7.35 16.95
N GLY A 79 7.62 -6.27 17.37
CA GLY A 79 9.05 -6.05 17.14
C GLY A 79 9.56 -4.78 17.79
N THR A 80 10.73 -4.32 17.35
CA THR A 80 11.34 -3.07 17.80
C THR A 80 11.82 -2.25 16.61
N VAL A 81 11.86 -0.93 16.77
CA VAL A 81 12.44 0.00 15.82
C VAL A 81 13.50 0.83 16.54
N PRO A 82 14.74 0.92 16.03
CA PRO A 82 15.76 1.75 16.63
C PRO A 82 15.42 3.23 16.43
N ASP A 83 15.33 3.96 17.52
CA ASP A 83 15.19 5.41 17.50
C ASP A 83 16.55 6.06 17.22
N SER A 84 16.65 6.81 16.12
CA SER A 84 17.91 7.40 15.66
C SER A 84 18.40 8.56 16.52
N GLU A 85 17.55 9.14 17.37
CA GLU A 85 17.91 10.27 18.23
C GLU A 85 18.39 9.82 19.60
N THR A 86 17.67 8.85 20.18
CA THR A 86 17.94 8.31 21.52
C THR A 86 18.82 7.06 21.52
N GLY A 87 18.94 6.39 20.37
CA GLY A 87 19.66 5.13 20.22
C GLY A 87 18.99 3.94 20.91
N GLN A 88 17.73 4.07 21.35
CA GLN A 88 16.99 3.02 22.04
C GLN A 88 16.12 2.24 21.06
N ASP A 89 15.95 0.94 21.32
CA ASP A 89 14.98 0.12 20.62
C ASP A 89 13.58 0.39 21.19
N VAL A 90 12.70 0.96 20.36
CA VAL A 90 11.33 1.30 20.73
C VAL A 90 10.41 0.11 20.44
N PRO A 91 9.68 -0.43 21.45
CA PRO A 91 8.65 -1.44 21.22
C PRO A 91 7.63 -0.97 20.19
N SER A 92 7.42 -1.79 19.16
CA SER A 92 6.66 -1.41 17.98
C SER A 92 5.71 -2.51 17.54
N VAL A 93 4.60 -2.12 16.93
CA VAL A 93 3.70 -3.03 16.23
C VAL A 93 3.92 -2.85 14.74
N LEU A 94 4.50 -3.86 14.10
CA LEU A 94 4.89 -3.83 12.70
C LEU A 94 3.82 -4.57 11.88
N ALA A 95 2.98 -3.81 11.18
CA ALA A 95 2.04 -4.37 10.22
C ALA A 95 2.79 -5.02 9.05
N THR A 96 2.28 -6.14 8.54
CA THR A 96 2.89 -6.82 7.39
C THR A 96 2.38 -6.20 6.10
N PRO A 97 3.25 -5.60 5.27
CA PRO A 97 2.84 -5.08 3.97
C PRO A 97 2.61 -6.21 2.95
N GLU A 98 1.76 -5.96 1.97
CA GLU A 98 1.41 -6.93 0.94
C GLU A 98 1.83 -6.44 -0.45
N SER A 99 2.42 -7.31 -1.27
CA SER A 99 2.71 -6.98 -2.66
C SER A 99 1.46 -7.18 -3.51
N ILE A 100 0.99 -6.12 -4.15
CA ILE A 100 -0.16 -6.14 -5.05
C ILE A 100 0.32 -6.10 -6.49
N THR A 101 -0.14 -7.08 -7.25
CA THR A 101 0.02 -7.22 -8.70
C THR A 101 -1.37 -7.18 -9.36
N ALA A 102 -1.43 -7.19 -10.68
CA ALA A 102 -2.71 -7.16 -11.40
C ALA A 102 -3.69 -8.25 -10.93
N ASP A 103 -3.18 -9.45 -10.63
CA ASP A 103 -3.98 -10.59 -10.17
C ASP A 103 -4.54 -10.44 -8.74
N THR A 104 -4.02 -9.49 -7.96
CA THR A 104 -4.38 -9.29 -6.54
C THR A 104 -5.00 -7.92 -6.26
N VAL A 105 -5.18 -7.06 -7.26
CA VAL A 105 -5.88 -5.75 -7.13
C VAL A 105 -7.27 -5.90 -6.52
N ALA A 106 -7.95 -7.01 -6.83
CA ALA A 106 -9.12 -7.57 -6.15
C ALA A 106 -9.24 -7.21 -4.66
N LYS A 107 -8.16 -7.51 -3.96
CA LYS A 107 -8.09 -7.45 -2.50
C LYS A 107 -8.15 -6.04 -1.96
N VAL A 108 -7.48 -5.08 -2.60
CA VAL A 108 -7.42 -3.68 -2.11
C VAL A 108 -8.80 -3.03 -2.12
N VAL A 109 -9.64 -3.39 -3.10
CA VAL A 109 -11.04 -2.98 -3.17
C VAL A 109 -11.90 -3.73 -2.14
N ALA A 110 -11.70 -5.05 -2.00
CA ALA A 110 -12.43 -5.86 -1.03
C ALA A 110 -12.16 -5.42 0.42
N ASP A 111 -10.95 -4.96 0.72
CA ASP A 111 -10.55 -4.40 2.01
C ASP A 111 -11.09 -2.97 2.22
N GLY A 112 -11.80 -2.40 1.23
CA GLY A 112 -12.41 -1.06 1.28
C GLY A 112 -11.40 0.08 1.19
N PHE A 113 -10.15 -0.18 0.82
CA PHE A 113 -9.11 0.84 0.76
C PHE A 113 -9.14 1.63 -0.55
N ALA A 114 -9.40 0.95 -1.67
CA ALA A 114 -9.56 1.59 -2.98
C ALA A 114 -11.04 1.62 -3.39
N ASP A 115 -11.53 2.80 -3.78
CA ASP A 115 -12.87 2.91 -4.35
C ASP A 115 -12.91 2.24 -5.73
N LYS A 116 -13.86 1.31 -5.89
CA LYS A 116 -14.01 0.55 -7.12
C LYS A 116 -14.41 1.44 -8.30
N ALA A 117 -15.30 2.40 -8.08
CA ALA A 117 -15.83 3.23 -9.16
C ALA A 117 -14.73 4.13 -9.72
N GLU A 118 -13.86 4.65 -8.86
CA GLU A 118 -12.68 5.41 -9.24
C GLU A 118 -11.63 4.53 -9.94
N LEU A 119 -11.29 3.37 -9.34
CA LEU A 119 -10.32 2.44 -9.91
C LEU A 119 -10.71 1.97 -11.32
N CYS A 120 -11.98 1.64 -11.51
CA CYS A 120 -12.51 1.05 -12.75
C CYS A 120 -13.14 2.08 -13.71
N ALA A 121 -12.86 3.36 -13.53
CA ALA A 121 -13.37 4.42 -14.41
C ALA A 121 -12.83 4.31 -15.85
N ASP A 122 -13.63 4.79 -16.80
CA ASP A 122 -13.26 4.96 -18.21
C ASP A 122 -12.63 3.70 -18.85
N LYS A 123 -11.42 3.85 -19.39
CA LYS A 123 -10.66 2.79 -20.07
C LYS A 123 -10.24 1.64 -19.15
N PHE A 124 -10.36 1.79 -17.83
CA PHE A 124 -9.97 0.76 -16.87
C PHE A 124 -11.09 -0.23 -16.55
N ALA A 125 -12.34 0.05 -16.96
CA ALA A 125 -13.47 -0.84 -16.71
C ALA A 125 -13.24 -2.27 -17.24
N GLU A 126 -12.74 -2.39 -18.47
CA GLU A 126 -12.44 -3.70 -19.08
C GLU A 126 -11.28 -4.41 -18.38
N LEU A 127 -10.25 -3.66 -17.96
CA LEU A 127 -9.11 -4.22 -17.23
C LEU A 127 -9.53 -4.70 -15.84
N CYS A 128 -10.34 -3.93 -15.12
CA CYS A 128 -10.94 -4.35 -13.86
C CYS A 128 -11.73 -5.66 -14.03
N ALA A 129 -12.57 -5.76 -15.05
CA ALA A 129 -13.33 -6.97 -15.33
C ALA A 129 -12.41 -8.17 -15.63
N LYS A 130 -11.35 -7.95 -16.42
CA LYS A 130 -10.33 -8.97 -16.74
C LYS A 130 -9.63 -9.51 -15.48
N TYR A 131 -9.28 -8.63 -14.54
CA TYR A 131 -8.55 -9.00 -13.31
C TYR A 131 -9.47 -9.27 -12.11
N GLY A 132 -10.79 -9.43 -12.34
CA GLY A 132 -11.71 -9.88 -11.31
C GLY A 132 -12.07 -8.83 -10.25
N VAL A 133 -11.87 -7.55 -10.54
CA VAL A 133 -12.34 -6.44 -9.71
C VAL A 133 -13.86 -6.30 -9.91
N LYS A 134 -14.62 -6.99 -9.07
CA LYS A 134 -16.08 -7.16 -9.20
C LYS A 134 -16.90 -6.25 -8.32
#